data_AF-A0A6A5G240-F1
#
_entry.id   AF-A0A6A5G240-F1
#
_cell.length_a   1.000
_cell.length_b   1.000
_cell.length_c   1.000
_cell.angle_alpha   90.00
_cell.angle_beta   90.00
_cell.angle_gamma   90.00
#
_symmetry.space_group_name_H-M   'P 1'
#
loop_
_entity.id
_entity.type
_entity.pdbx_description
1 polymer ?
#
loop_
_entity_poly.entity_id
_entity_poly.type
_entity_poly.pdbx_seq_one_letter_code
_entity_poly.pdbx_strand_id
1 'polypeptide(L)'
;MFTGSDAINTLYSKLAYVEEINGCVQVSGTSYTRLDFFARLRTVVCTNSSLSVDFMVANNSALERLAMPVLRVSRLGLTFNPKLCITSEEGARYTNVQRGAADNFAICQGRAGVLKECNSTQNGMNAGLPDGCELIVGNLYVEGTNNQNITDKLQYVKEVYGRVYIRSTNLNTLAIPLLEKVYASEPIASATLEPTILVASNTNFTKLQVPKINFMAKNELAFMTSDMSYVMDQDLCNQLSPYGNVMSNGTVCVAKHTSDPKLWSSIIASLAIYLSVVVS
;
A
#
# COMPACT_ATOMS: atom_id res chain seq x y z
N MET A 1 -22.05 1.38 -2.38
CA MET A 1 -21.95 2.78 -1.96
C MET A 1 -21.31 2.82 -0.58
N PHE A 2 -20.28 3.64 -0.38
CA PHE A 2 -19.61 3.85 0.91
C PHE A 2 -19.97 5.24 1.43
N THR A 3 -20.64 5.29 2.58
CA THR A 3 -21.15 6.51 3.20
C THR A 3 -20.42 6.88 4.49
N GLY A 4 -19.36 6.15 4.84
CA GLY A 4 -18.54 6.44 6.03
C GLY A 4 -19.05 5.81 7.33
N SER A 5 -20.12 5.00 7.29
CA SER A 5 -20.64 4.28 8.46
C SER A 5 -19.77 3.10 8.90
N ASP A 6 -19.01 2.52 7.96
CA ASP A 6 -18.14 1.39 8.25
C ASP A 6 -16.83 1.83 8.92
N ALA A 7 -16.47 1.17 10.00
CA ALA A 7 -15.16 1.33 10.62
C ALA A 7 -14.04 0.93 9.64
N ILE A 8 -12.96 1.72 9.59
CA ILE A 8 -11.84 1.50 8.66
C ILE A 8 -11.24 0.09 8.79
N ASN A 9 -11.15 -0.46 10.01
CA ASN A 9 -10.64 -1.81 10.25
C ASN A 9 -11.51 -2.90 9.61
N THR A 10 -12.82 -2.68 9.56
CA THR A 10 -13.78 -3.57 8.88
C THR A 10 -13.59 -3.50 7.37
N LEU A 11 -13.31 -2.33 6.82
CA LEU A 11 -13.02 -2.19 5.39
C LEU A 11 -11.72 -2.91 5.02
N TYR A 12 -10.65 -2.75 5.81
CA TYR A 12 -9.40 -3.49 5.59
C TYR A 12 -9.60 -5.00 5.62
N SER A 13 -10.40 -5.53 6.56
CA SER A 13 -10.60 -6.98 6.63
C SER A 13 -11.38 -7.53 5.43
N LYS A 14 -12.30 -6.74 4.86
CA LYS A 14 -13.18 -7.16 3.75
C LYS A 14 -12.60 -6.87 2.36
N LEU A 15 -11.86 -5.77 2.20
CA LEU A 15 -11.52 -5.22 0.89
C LEU A 15 -10.04 -5.32 0.55
N ALA A 16 -9.16 -5.64 1.51
CA ALA A 16 -7.72 -5.60 1.29
C ALA A 16 -7.20 -6.54 0.19
N TYR A 17 -7.95 -7.59 -0.18
CA TYR A 17 -7.61 -8.53 -1.25
C TYR A 17 -8.43 -8.34 -2.53
N VAL A 18 -9.36 -7.38 -2.56
CA VAL A 18 -10.23 -7.16 -3.71
C VAL A 18 -9.42 -6.51 -4.83
N GLU A 19 -9.31 -7.22 -5.97
CA GLU A 19 -8.61 -6.72 -7.16
C GLU A 19 -9.57 -6.22 -8.25
N GLU A 20 -10.81 -6.70 -8.25
CA GLU A 20 -11.84 -6.34 -9.23
C GLU A 20 -13.18 -6.11 -8.53
N ILE A 21 -13.88 -5.08 -8.97
CA ILE A 21 -15.28 -4.83 -8.57
C ILE A 21 -16.15 -4.81 -9.82
N ASN A 22 -17.14 -5.71 -9.86
CA ASN A 22 -18.20 -5.71 -10.84
C ASN A 22 -19.39 -4.91 -10.31
N GLY A 23 -19.40 -3.63 -10.67
CA GLY A 23 -20.34 -2.63 -10.16
C GLY A 23 -19.69 -1.26 -10.04
N CYS A 24 -20.51 -0.22 -9.99
CA CYS A 24 -20.02 1.15 -9.89
C CYS A 24 -19.69 1.48 -8.42
N VAL A 25 -18.56 2.13 -8.19
CA VAL A 25 -18.08 2.47 -6.84
C VAL A 25 -18.34 3.93 -6.54
N GLN A 26 -18.90 4.21 -5.36
CA GLN A 26 -19.10 5.57 -4.86
C GLN A 26 -18.64 5.64 -3.41
N VAL A 27 -17.70 6.54 -3.12
CA VAL A 27 -17.21 6.88 -1.78
C VAL A 27 -17.56 8.33 -1.51
N SER A 28 -18.57 8.58 -0.69
CA SER A 28 -19.05 9.94 -0.47
C SER A 28 -19.45 10.26 0.95
N GLY A 29 -19.15 11.48 1.38
CA GLY A 29 -19.50 11.98 2.71
C GLY A 29 -18.76 11.26 3.84
N THR A 30 -17.62 10.66 3.56
CA THR A 30 -16.86 9.86 4.53
C THR A 30 -15.82 10.69 5.29
N SER A 31 -15.39 10.19 6.44
CA SER A 31 -14.30 10.73 7.25
C SER A 31 -12.94 10.05 6.99
N TYR A 32 -12.86 9.19 5.97
CA TYR A 32 -11.63 8.48 5.65
C TYR A 32 -10.57 9.46 5.14
N THR A 33 -9.35 9.34 5.68
CA THR A 33 -8.20 10.14 5.23
C THR A 33 -7.50 9.51 4.02
N ARG A 34 -7.69 8.20 3.81
CA ARG A 34 -7.13 7.42 2.70
C ARG A 34 -8.11 6.34 2.24
N LEU A 35 -7.96 5.87 0.99
CA LEU A 35 -8.70 4.72 0.43
C LEU A 35 -7.81 3.48 0.22
N ASP A 36 -6.76 3.34 1.02
CA ASP A 36 -5.80 2.24 0.99
C ASP A 36 -6.40 0.87 1.39
N PHE A 37 -7.63 0.82 1.89
CA PHE A 37 -8.39 -0.43 1.94
C PHE A 37 -8.71 -0.99 0.54
N PHE A 38 -8.55 -0.20 -0.53
CA PHE A 38 -8.54 -0.61 -1.92
C PHE A 38 -7.13 -0.66 -2.53
N ALA A 39 -6.08 -0.81 -1.72
CA ALA A 39 -4.69 -0.81 -2.21
C ALA A 39 -4.40 -1.80 -3.36
N ARG A 40 -5.15 -2.90 -3.44
CA ARG A 40 -5.02 -3.94 -4.48
C ARG A 40 -6.05 -3.82 -5.61
N LEU A 41 -7.02 -2.91 -5.51
CA LEU A 41 -8.07 -2.75 -6.50
C LEU A 41 -7.47 -2.28 -7.83
N ARG A 42 -7.60 -3.10 -8.86
CA ARG A 42 -7.09 -2.86 -10.21
C ARG A 42 -8.15 -2.28 -11.11
N THR A 43 -9.35 -2.84 -11.05
CA THR A 43 -10.37 -2.56 -12.06
C THR A 43 -11.74 -2.46 -11.42
N VAL A 44 -12.51 -1.50 -11.93
CA VAL A 44 -13.92 -1.36 -11.63
C VAL A 44 -14.68 -1.41 -12.94
N VAL A 45 -15.54 -2.42 -13.07
CA VAL A 45 -16.37 -2.64 -14.26
C VAL A 45 -17.79 -2.16 -13.93
N CYS A 46 -18.10 -0.94 -14.36
CA CYS A 46 -19.42 -0.33 -14.16
C CYS A 46 -20.21 -0.41 -15.47
N THR A 47 -21.17 -1.33 -15.54
CA THR A 47 -22.05 -1.50 -16.72
C THR A 47 -23.23 -0.53 -16.74
N ASN A 48 -23.48 0.18 -15.63
CA ASN A 48 -24.54 1.17 -15.56
C ASN A 48 -24.12 2.47 -16.27
N SER A 49 -24.63 2.66 -17.48
CA SER A 49 -24.36 3.85 -18.30
C SER A 49 -25.08 5.11 -17.81
N SER A 50 -26.05 4.99 -16.91
CA SER A 50 -26.76 6.14 -16.32
C SER A 50 -25.89 6.90 -15.31
N LEU A 51 -24.82 6.28 -14.80
CA LEU A 51 -23.83 6.95 -13.95
C LEU A 51 -22.77 7.62 -14.82
N SER A 52 -22.36 8.81 -14.39
CA SER A 52 -21.35 9.62 -15.10
C SER A 52 -19.94 9.02 -15.03
N VAL A 53 -19.64 8.25 -13.98
CA VAL A 53 -18.31 7.67 -13.72
C VAL A 53 -18.39 6.26 -13.15
N ASP A 54 -17.34 5.46 -13.33
CA ASP A 54 -17.22 4.09 -12.81
C ASP A 54 -16.85 4.10 -11.33
N PHE A 55 -15.98 5.05 -10.95
CA PHE A 55 -15.50 5.26 -9.60
C PHE A 55 -15.68 6.73 -9.23
N MET A 56 -16.48 7.00 -8.20
CA MET A 56 -16.74 8.35 -7.70
C MET A 56 -16.24 8.50 -6.27
N VAL A 57 -15.47 9.56 -6.03
CA VAL A 57 -15.04 10.01 -4.71
C VAL A 57 -15.53 11.43 -4.54
N ALA A 58 -16.53 11.64 -3.69
CA ALA A 58 -17.18 12.95 -3.58
C ALA A 58 -17.45 13.41 -2.16
N ASN A 59 -17.29 14.70 -1.87
CA ASN A 59 -17.67 15.30 -0.58
C ASN A 59 -16.95 14.68 0.64
N ASN A 60 -15.68 14.27 0.50
CA ASN A 60 -14.89 13.75 1.63
C ASN A 60 -13.96 14.85 2.15
N SER A 61 -14.34 15.51 3.24
CA SER A 61 -13.61 16.67 3.79
C SER A 61 -12.26 16.31 4.43
N ALA A 62 -12.10 15.05 4.84
CA ALA A 62 -10.90 14.52 5.48
C ALA A 62 -9.97 13.77 4.52
N LEU A 63 -10.41 13.48 3.29
CA LEU A 63 -9.65 12.63 2.37
C LEU A 63 -8.42 13.36 1.84
N GLU A 64 -7.24 12.81 2.11
CA GLU A 64 -5.94 13.38 1.74
C GLU A 64 -5.31 12.64 0.56
N ARG A 65 -5.49 11.31 0.48
CA ARG A 65 -4.84 10.47 -0.54
C ARG A 65 -5.80 9.39 -1.07
N LEU A 66 -5.73 9.09 -2.36
CA LEU A 66 -6.38 7.90 -2.91
C LEU A 66 -5.70 6.62 -2.41
N ALA A 67 -4.35 6.56 -2.49
CA ALA A 67 -3.56 5.41 -2.03
C ALA A 67 -3.99 4.08 -2.70
N MET A 68 -4.35 4.16 -3.98
CA MET A 68 -4.76 3.03 -4.83
C MET A 68 -3.76 2.90 -6.00
N PRO A 69 -2.54 2.41 -5.74
CA PRO A 69 -1.41 2.50 -6.65
C PRO A 69 -1.49 1.59 -7.87
N VAL A 70 -2.54 0.78 -8.04
CA VAL A 70 -2.76 -0.02 -9.26
C VAL A 70 -4.13 0.17 -9.90
N LEU A 71 -4.97 1.05 -9.36
CA LEU A 71 -6.32 1.28 -9.90
C LEU A 71 -6.24 1.85 -11.32
N ARG A 72 -6.95 1.20 -12.24
CA ARG A 72 -7.20 1.63 -13.62
C ARG A 72 -8.72 1.65 -13.82
N VAL A 73 -9.23 2.80 -14.19
CA VAL A 73 -10.66 3.04 -14.44
C VAL A 73 -10.82 3.87 -15.71
N SER A 74 -11.92 3.69 -16.43
CA SER A 74 -12.20 4.45 -17.65
C SER A 74 -12.86 5.79 -17.35
N ARG A 75 -13.66 5.85 -16.28
CA ARG A 75 -14.37 7.06 -15.85
C ARG A 75 -14.21 7.27 -14.34
N LEU A 76 -13.64 8.41 -13.93
CA LEU A 76 -13.28 8.74 -12.54
C LEU A 76 -13.80 10.13 -12.17
N GLY A 77 -14.52 10.22 -11.05
CA GLY A 77 -14.97 11.48 -10.47
C GLY A 77 -14.31 11.73 -9.12
N LEU A 78 -13.66 12.89 -8.96
CA LEU A 78 -12.97 13.34 -7.74
C LEU A 78 -13.47 14.73 -7.34
N THR A 79 -14.73 14.84 -6.92
CA THR A 79 -15.42 16.12 -6.74
C THR A 79 -15.55 16.52 -5.27
N PHE A 80 -15.33 17.78 -4.93
CA PHE A 80 -15.48 18.31 -3.55
C PHE A 80 -14.69 17.56 -2.48
N ASN A 81 -13.42 17.23 -2.74
CA ASN A 81 -12.50 16.66 -1.74
C ASN A 81 -11.39 17.67 -1.42
N PRO A 82 -11.61 18.63 -0.51
CA PRO A 82 -10.75 19.81 -0.37
C PRO A 82 -9.30 19.54 0.05
N LYS A 83 -9.04 18.40 0.70
CA LYS A 83 -7.70 17.98 1.12
C LYS A 83 -7.05 16.98 0.17
N LEU A 84 -7.78 16.49 -0.84
CA LEU A 84 -7.31 15.42 -1.69
C LEU A 84 -6.15 15.92 -2.54
N CYS A 85 -5.05 15.20 -2.47
CA CYS A 85 -3.95 15.35 -3.39
C CYS A 85 -3.68 14.04 -4.14
N ILE A 86 -3.27 14.17 -5.40
CA ILE A 86 -2.77 13.06 -6.21
C ILE A 86 -1.28 13.23 -6.46
N THR A 87 -0.57 12.13 -6.64
CA THR A 87 0.83 12.15 -7.08
C THR A 87 0.92 12.40 -8.58
N SER A 88 2.14 12.67 -9.04
CA SER A 88 2.43 12.80 -10.47
C SER A 88 2.15 11.49 -11.20
N GLU A 89 2.50 10.36 -10.59
CA GLU A 89 2.18 9.02 -11.12
C GLU A 89 0.68 8.75 -11.22
N GLU A 90 -0.10 9.12 -10.19
CA GLU A 90 -1.57 9.03 -10.23
C GLU A 90 -2.13 9.95 -11.32
N GLY A 91 -1.59 11.17 -11.47
CA GLY A 91 -1.96 12.10 -12.54
C GLY A 91 -1.70 11.54 -13.94
N ALA A 92 -0.51 10.97 -14.18
CA ALA A 92 -0.15 10.33 -15.44
C ALA A 92 -1.10 9.16 -15.76
N ARG A 93 -1.41 8.35 -14.74
CA ARG A 93 -2.34 7.23 -14.87
C ARG A 93 -3.76 7.65 -15.25
N TYR A 94 -4.23 8.75 -14.71
CA TYR A 94 -5.59 9.24 -14.93
C TYR A 94 -5.71 10.30 -16.03
N THR A 95 -4.66 10.48 -16.84
CA THR A 95 -4.62 11.50 -17.90
C THR A 95 -5.69 11.29 -18.97
N ASN A 96 -5.95 10.04 -19.38
CA ASN A 96 -6.92 9.70 -20.44
C ASN A 96 -8.25 9.17 -19.90
N VAL A 97 -8.53 9.40 -18.62
CA VAL A 97 -9.75 8.94 -17.95
C VAL A 97 -10.84 9.99 -18.13
N GLN A 98 -12.05 9.56 -18.48
CA GLN A 98 -13.20 10.47 -18.52
C GLN A 98 -13.47 10.99 -17.11
N ARG A 99 -13.48 12.31 -16.95
CA ARG A 99 -13.57 12.95 -15.64
C ARG A 99 -15.02 13.26 -15.25
N GLY A 100 -15.28 13.25 -13.95
CA GLY A 100 -16.51 13.75 -13.37
C GLY A 100 -16.64 15.27 -13.54
N ALA A 101 -17.86 15.79 -13.35
CA ALA A 101 -18.08 17.23 -13.32
C ALA A 101 -17.39 17.83 -12.07
N ALA A 102 -16.71 18.96 -12.24
CA ALA A 102 -16.09 19.75 -11.17
C ALA A 102 -15.05 18.99 -10.32
N ASP A 103 -14.28 18.08 -10.93
CA ASP A 103 -13.16 17.43 -10.26
C ASP A 103 -12.17 18.45 -9.66
N ASN A 104 -11.79 18.26 -8.39
CA ASN A 104 -10.85 19.11 -7.69
C ASN A 104 -9.87 18.28 -6.86
N PHE A 105 -8.57 18.51 -7.10
CA PHE A 105 -7.48 17.90 -6.34
C PHE A 105 -6.22 18.75 -6.54
N ALA A 106 -5.29 18.64 -5.60
CA ALA A 106 -3.96 19.26 -5.71
C ALA A 106 -2.90 18.21 -6.06
N ILE A 107 -1.70 18.67 -6.44
CA ILE A 107 -0.52 17.81 -6.44
C ILE A 107 -0.01 17.68 -5.01
N CYS A 108 0.31 16.46 -4.60
CA CYS A 108 0.80 16.21 -3.24
C CYS A 108 2.09 16.97 -2.94
N GLN A 109 2.14 17.54 -1.73
CA GLN A 109 3.31 18.24 -1.21
C GLN A 109 4.10 17.30 -0.29
N GLY A 110 5.42 17.34 -0.41
CA GLY A 110 6.39 16.72 0.48
C GLY A 110 7.08 17.74 1.38
N ARG A 111 8.28 17.41 1.85
CA ARG A 111 9.04 18.24 2.81
C ARG A 111 9.49 19.58 2.23
N ALA A 112 9.85 19.60 0.95
CA ALA A 112 10.52 20.74 0.30
C ALA A 112 9.79 21.22 -0.97
N GLY A 113 8.45 21.13 -0.97
CA GLY A 113 7.61 21.47 -2.13
C GLY A 113 6.83 20.25 -2.60
N VAL A 114 6.76 20.03 -3.92
CA VAL A 114 6.09 18.86 -4.49
C VAL A 114 6.69 17.56 -3.94
N LEU A 115 5.83 16.58 -3.64
CA LEU A 115 6.23 15.26 -3.14
C LEU A 115 7.27 14.64 -4.08
N LYS A 116 8.44 14.27 -3.53
CA LYS A 116 9.50 13.69 -4.34
C LYS A 116 9.25 12.19 -4.57
N GLU A 117 8.69 11.90 -5.74
CA GLU A 117 8.51 10.56 -6.30
C GLU A 117 9.80 10.06 -6.96
N CYS A 118 10.15 8.79 -6.72
CA CYS A 118 11.34 8.17 -7.30
C CYS A 118 11.07 6.75 -7.78
N ASN A 119 11.82 6.33 -8.78
CA ASN A 119 11.88 4.94 -9.21
C ASN A 119 13.18 4.33 -8.68
N SER A 120 13.09 3.12 -8.13
CA SER A 120 14.27 2.34 -7.80
C SER A 120 14.67 1.48 -8.98
N THR A 121 15.97 1.26 -9.14
CA THR A 121 16.53 0.47 -10.24
C THR A 121 17.23 -0.76 -9.68
N GLN A 122 16.89 -1.93 -10.23
CA GLN A 122 17.58 -3.20 -9.92
C GLN A 122 19.09 -3.07 -10.15
N ASN A 123 19.90 -3.54 -9.18
CA ASN A 123 21.36 -3.40 -9.17
C ASN A 123 21.89 -1.95 -9.33
N GLY A 124 21.02 -0.94 -9.18
CA GLY A 124 21.42 0.45 -9.24
C GLY A 124 22.29 0.84 -8.05
N MET A 125 23.23 1.76 -8.26
CA MET A 125 24.01 2.34 -7.17
C MET A 125 23.06 2.98 -6.15
N ASN A 126 23.12 2.55 -4.89
CA ASN A 126 22.22 2.92 -3.80
C ASN A 126 20.75 2.81 -4.20
N ALA A 127 20.36 1.64 -4.74
CA ALA A 127 19.02 1.35 -5.26
C ALA A 127 18.58 2.22 -6.44
N GLY A 128 19.49 2.98 -7.06
CA GLY A 128 19.16 3.96 -8.11
C GLY A 128 18.46 5.22 -7.59
N LEU A 129 18.42 5.42 -6.26
CA LEU A 129 17.62 6.49 -5.67
C LEU A 129 18.33 7.85 -5.66
N PRO A 130 17.63 8.94 -6.06
CA PRO A 130 18.11 10.30 -5.86
C PRO A 130 18.00 10.71 -4.37
N ASP A 131 18.67 11.79 -3.99
CA ASP A 131 18.59 12.33 -2.62
C ASP A 131 17.19 12.85 -2.28
N GLY A 132 16.76 12.65 -1.02
CA GLY A 132 15.51 13.22 -0.53
C GLY A 132 14.25 12.55 -1.06
N CYS A 133 14.34 11.30 -1.52
CA CYS A 133 13.18 10.53 -1.96
C CYS A 133 12.16 10.36 -0.82
N GLU A 134 10.88 10.62 -1.09
CA GLU A 134 9.80 10.50 -0.09
C GLU A 134 8.80 9.38 -0.43
N LEU A 135 8.56 9.14 -1.71
CA LEU A 135 7.69 8.08 -2.23
C LEU A 135 8.42 7.31 -3.32
N ILE A 136 8.49 5.98 -3.17
CA ILE A 136 8.97 5.10 -4.23
C ILE A 136 7.77 4.63 -5.06
N VAL A 137 7.81 4.92 -6.35
CA VAL A 137 6.85 4.42 -7.33
C VAL A 137 7.37 3.06 -7.84
N GLY A 138 6.55 2.02 -7.65
CA GLY A 138 6.96 0.64 -7.91
C GLY A 138 7.76 0.00 -6.77
N ASN A 139 8.56 -1.01 -7.12
CA ASN A 139 9.33 -1.78 -6.15
C ASN A 139 10.62 -1.05 -5.73
N LEU A 140 11.03 -1.21 -4.48
CA LEU A 140 12.35 -0.79 -3.96
C LEU A 140 13.34 -1.95 -4.09
N TYR A 141 14.47 -1.71 -4.75
CA TYR A 141 15.53 -2.69 -4.98
C TYR A 141 16.84 -2.28 -4.27
N VAL A 142 17.07 -2.76 -3.06
CA VAL A 142 18.38 -2.67 -2.39
C VAL A 142 19.17 -3.91 -2.74
N GLU A 143 19.92 -3.84 -3.84
CA GLU A 143 20.51 -5.03 -4.46
C GLU A 143 21.98 -4.87 -4.80
N GLY A 144 22.71 -6.00 -4.71
CA GLY A 144 24.13 -6.03 -4.98
C GLY A 144 24.96 -5.31 -3.91
N THR A 145 26.21 -4.97 -4.25
CA THR A 145 27.19 -4.43 -3.29
C THR A 145 27.39 -2.91 -3.39
N ASN A 146 26.70 -2.24 -4.31
CA ASN A 146 26.85 -0.80 -4.56
C ASN A 146 25.94 0.04 -3.65
N ASN A 147 25.96 -0.22 -2.33
CA ASN A 147 24.99 0.32 -1.36
C ASN A 147 25.63 1.17 -0.26
N GLN A 148 26.76 1.83 -0.55
CA GLN A 148 27.55 2.57 0.44
C GLN A 148 26.77 3.69 1.16
N ASN A 149 25.86 4.36 0.45
CA ASN A 149 25.08 5.51 0.94
C ASN A 149 23.58 5.20 1.05
N ILE A 150 23.18 3.91 1.03
CA ILE A 150 21.76 3.54 0.96
C ILE A 150 20.95 4.09 2.14
N THR A 151 21.54 4.13 3.34
CA THR A 151 20.87 4.66 4.54
C THR A 151 20.47 6.12 4.36
N ASP A 152 21.33 6.94 3.75
CA ASP A 152 21.05 8.35 3.49
C ASP A 152 19.96 8.51 2.42
N LYS A 153 19.88 7.60 1.44
CA LYS A 153 18.81 7.62 0.43
C LYS A 153 17.45 7.28 1.01
N LEU A 154 17.41 6.35 1.98
CA LEU A 154 16.18 5.81 2.54
C LEU A 154 15.62 6.58 3.74
N GLN A 155 16.39 7.51 4.31
CA GLN A 155 16.01 8.23 5.54
C GLN A 155 14.71 9.04 5.45
N TYR A 156 14.26 9.39 4.23
CA TYR A 156 13.05 10.18 3.98
C TYR A 156 11.91 9.39 3.34
N VAL A 157 12.14 8.12 2.96
CA VAL A 157 11.13 7.30 2.28
C VAL A 157 10.01 6.95 3.26
N LYS A 158 8.79 7.40 2.96
CA LYS A 158 7.58 7.17 3.77
C LYS A 158 6.69 6.09 3.20
N GLU A 159 6.64 5.98 1.88
CA GLU A 159 5.74 5.09 1.18
C GLU A 159 6.46 4.36 0.03
N VAL A 160 6.11 3.09 -0.18
CA VAL A 160 6.56 2.29 -1.33
C VAL A 160 5.34 1.74 -2.04
N TYR A 161 5.12 2.16 -3.29
CA TYR A 161 4.02 1.71 -4.16
C TYR A 161 4.36 0.38 -4.87
N GLY A 162 4.88 -0.57 -4.09
CA GLY A 162 5.34 -1.87 -4.57
C GLY A 162 5.89 -2.71 -3.42
N ARG A 163 6.78 -3.64 -3.74
CA ARG A 163 7.50 -4.52 -2.82
C ARG A 163 8.87 -3.97 -2.45
N VAL A 164 9.44 -4.48 -1.38
CA VAL A 164 10.79 -4.16 -0.95
C VAL A 164 11.68 -5.39 -1.11
N TYR A 165 12.74 -5.26 -1.89
CA TYR A 165 13.74 -6.30 -2.12
C TYR A 165 15.08 -5.87 -1.53
N ILE A 166 15.65 -6.71 -0.68
CA ILE A 166 16.98 -6.56 -0.09
C ILE A 166 17.76 -7.82 -0.43
N ARG A 167 18.55 -7.78 -1.51
CA ARG A 167 19.15 -8.99 -2.09
C ARG A 167 20.61 -8.86 -2.43
N SER A 168 21.37 -9.94 -2.22
CA SER A 168 22.77 -10.03 -2.67
C SER A 168 23.64 -8.87 -2.17
N THR A 169 23.35 -8.33 -0.99
CA THR A 169 24.10 -7.22 -0.39
C THR A 169 25.17 -7.71 0.58
N ASN A 170 26.15 -6.85 0.85
CA ASN A 170 27.14 -6.99 1.91
C ASN A 170 26.78 -6.21 3.18
N LEU A 171 25.54 -5.71 3.28
CA LEU A 171 25.08 -4.95 4.43
C LEU A 171 24.91 -5.87 5.64
N ASN A 172 25.25 -5.36 6.83
CA ASN A 172 24.94 -6.04 8.09
C ASN A 172 23.52 -5.75 8.56
N THR A 173 23.06 -4.52 8.33
CA THR A 173 21.74 -4.02 8.75
C THR A 173 21.22 -3.02 7.75
N LEU A 174 19.90 -2.86 7.66
CA LEU A 174 19.27 -1.78 6.92
C LEU A 174 18.17 -1.12 7.75
N ALA A 175 18.11 0.20 7.73
CA ALA A 175 17.03 0.97 8.34
C ALA A 175 16.31 1.81 7.28
N ILE A 176 14.97 1.80 7.33
CA ILE A 176 14.10 2.70 6.58
C ILE A 176 13.24 3.43 7.61
N PRO A 177 13.77 4.49 8.25
CA PRO A 177 13.29 4.97 9.54
C PRO A 177 11.90 5.61 9.48
N LEU A 178 11.50 6.14 8.33
CA LEU A 178 10.22 6.80 8.12
C LEU A 178 9.22 5.97 7.30
N LEU A 179 9.55 4.73 6.93
CA LEU A 179 8.65 3.91 6.12
C LEU A 179 7.38 3.56 6.91
N GLU A 180 6.25 4.08 6.46
CA GLU A 180 4.94 3.93 7.08
C GLU A 180 4.06 2.94 6.31
N LYS A 181 4.15 2.96 4.98
CA LYS A 181 3.20 2.26 4.09
C LYS A 181 3.92 1.49 2.99
N VAL A 182 3.55 0.22 2.80
CA VAL A 182 4.03 -0.60 1.66
C VAL A 182 2.84 -1.20 0.90
N TYR A 183 2.70 -0.83 -0.37
CA TYR A 183 1.57 -1.22 -1.21
C TYR A 183 1.99 -2.26 -2.26
N ALA A 184 2.28 -3.48 -1.80
CA ALA A 184 2.59 -4.63 -2.67
C ALA A 184 1.36 -5.08 -3.48
N SER A 185 1.01 -4.29 -4.48
CA SER A 185 -0.23 -4.36 -5.22
C SER A 185 -0.05 -4.84 -6.66
N GLU A 186 1.18 -5.07 -7.13
CA GLU A 186 1.43 -5.67 -8.44
C GLU A 186 1.02 -7.16 -8.44
N PRO A 187 0.44 -7.66 -9.56
CA PRO A 187 0.00 -9.04 -9.65
C PRO A 187 1.21 -9.96 -9.73
N ILE A 188 1.18 -11.06 -8.99
CA ILE A 188 2.20 -12.09 -9.09
C ILE A 188 1.81 -12.95 -10.29
N ALA A 189 2.51 -12.78 -11.42
CA ALA A 189 2.29 -13.59 -12.62
C ALA A 189 2.71 -15.07 -12.46
N SER A 190 3.27 -15.41 -11.29
CA SER A 190 3.91 -16.68 -10.99
C SER A 190 3.19 -17.43 -9.87
N ALA A 191 3.27 -18.76 -9.89
CA ALA A 191 2.85 -19.63 -8.78
C ALA A 191 3.74 -19.48 -7.52
N THR A 192 4.79 -18.66 -7.57
CA THR A 192 5.69 -18.41 -6.44
C THR A 192 5.13 -17.35 -5.52
N LEU A 193 5.01 -17.66 -4.23
CA LEU A 193 4.67 -16.69 -3.21
C LEU A 193 5.75 -15.59 -3.14
N GLU A 194 5.41 -14.36 -3.50
CA GLU A 194 6.28 -13.20 -3.35
C GLU A 194 5.88 -12.39 -2.12
N PRO A 195 6.78 -12.26 -1.12
CA PRO A 195 6.48 -11.49 0.07
C PRO A 195 6.43 -9.99 -0.24
N THR A 196 5.73 -9.23 0.61
CA THR A 196 5.75 -7.76 0.54
C THR A 196 7.15 -7.20 0.78
N ILE A 197 7.92 -7.82 1.69
CA ILE A 197 9.34 -7.54 1.93
C ILE A 197 10.14 -8.86 1.80
N LEU A 198 11.14 -8.88 0.91
CA LEU A 198 12.05 -10.02 0.72
C LEU A 198 13.48 -9.63 1.12
N VAL A 199 14.07 -10.44 2.00
CA VAL A 199 15.49 -10.38 2.38
C VAL A 199 16.15 -11.69 1.96
N ALA A 200 17.03 -11.70 0.97
CA ALA A 200 17.58 -12.96 0.47
C ALA A 200 18.97 -12.85 -0.14
N SER A 201 19.77 -13.90 0.02
CA SER A 201 21.12 -14.01 -0.53
C SER A 201 22.08 -12.93 -0.04
N ASN A 202 21.87 -12.35 1.15
CA ASN A 202 22.82 -11.38 1.72
C ASN A 202 23.85 -12.10 2.58
N THR A 203 25.12 -11.68 2.51
CA THR A 203 26.22 -12.42 3.14
C THR A 203 26.22 -12.30 4.67
N ASN A 204 25.95 -11.10 5.20
CA ASN A 204 26.11 -10.77 6.63
C ASN A 204 24.88 -10.09 7.24
N PHE A 205 23.71 -10.17 6.57
CA PHE A 205 22.55 -9.38 6.96
C PHE A 205 21.87 -9.98 8.19
N THR A 206 21.74 -9.18 9.25
CA THR A 206 21.27 -9.62 10.57
C THR A 206 19.98 -8.94 11.01
N LYS A 207 19.70 -7.74 10.48
CA LYS A 207 18.57 -6.94 10.96
C LYS A 207 18.00 -5.98 9.91
N LEU A 208 16.67 -5.93 9.83
CA LEU A 208 15.91 -4.89 9.12
C LEU A 208 15.16 -4.03 10.16
N GLN A 209 15.23 -2.71 10.02
CA GLN A 209 14.54 -1.77 10.90
C GLN A 209 13.57 -0.89 10.10
N VAL A 210 12.27 -1.09 10.35
CA VAL A 210 11.16 -0.36 9.70
C VAL A 210 10.14 0.11 10.76
N PRO A 211 10.57 0.95 11.72
CA PRO A 211 9.85 1.18 12.98
C PRO A 211 8.50 1.90 12.83
N LYS A 212 8.20 2.46 11.65
CA LYS A 212 7.00 3.27 11.41
C LYS A 212 5.93 2.56 10.58
N ILE A 213 6.18 1.33 10.09
CA ILE A 213 5.18 0.62 9.28
C ILE A 213 3.90 0.46 10.09
N ASN A 214 2.83 1.05 9.58
CA ASN A 214 1.49 1.02 10.13
C ASN A 214 0.44 0.57 9.11
N PHE A 215 0.88 0.18 7.91
CA PHE A 215 0.06 -0.49 6.92
C PHE A 215 0.92 -1.21 5.88
N MET A 216 0.46 -2.39 5.48
CA MET A 216 0.88 -3.02 4.24
C MET A 216 -0.34 -3.56 3.50
N ALA A 217 -0.32 -3.48 2.16
CA ALA A 217 -1.31 -4.18 1.36
C ALA A 217 -1.27 -5.68 1.71
N LYS A 218 -2.43 -6.25 2.02
CA LYS A 218 -2.51 -7.59 2.59
C LYS A 218 -2.00 -8.62 1.59
N ASN A 219 -1.10 -9.49 2.04
CA ASN A 219 -0.42 -10.50 1.24
C ASN A 219 -0.34 -11.79 2.09
N GLU A 220 -0.23 -12.95 1.46
CA GLU A 220 -0.03 -14.20 2.21
C GLU A 220 1.29 -14.19 2.97
N LEU A 221 2.34 -13.63 2.36
CA LEU A 221 3.63 -13.38 2.99
C LEU A 221 3.87 -11.88 3.11
N ALA A 222 3.88 -11.36 4.34
CA ALA A 222 4.25 -9.96 4.59
C ALA A 222 5.78 -9.79 4.53
N PHE A 223 6.51 -10.76 5.06
CA PHE A 223 7.97 -10.75 5.12
C PHE A 223 8.50 -12.16 4.95
N MET A 224 9.59 -12.31 4.21
CA MET A 224 10.36 -13.55 4.15
C MET A 224 11.84 -13.25 4.13
N THR A 225 12.60 -14.04 4.88
CA THR A 225 14.05 -14.14 4.73
C THR A 225 14.53 -15.57 4.58
N SER A 226 15.55 -15.75 3.73
CA SER A 226 16.33 -16.99 3.58
C SER A 226 17.79 -16.82 4.00
N ASP A 227 18.15 -15.69 4.60
CA ASP A 227 19.50 -15.43 5.05
C ASP A 227 19.76 -16.11 6.39
N MET A 228 20.74 -17.02 6.41
CA MET A 228 21.09 -17.78 7.61
C MET A 228 21.58 -16.89 8.76
N SER A 229 22.19 -15.74 8.45
CA SER A 229 22.64 -14.75 9.45
C SER A 229 21.49 -13.94 10.06
N TYR A 230 20.30 -13.98 9.47
CA TYR A 230 19.19 -13.16 9.92
C TYR A 230 18.52 -13.78 11.14
N VAL A 231 18.48 -13.02 12.23
CA VAL A 231 17.75 -13.39 13.44
C VAL A 231 16.44 -12.60 13.47
N MET A 232 15.31 -13.32 13.44
CA MET A 232 13.99 -12.69 13.45
C MET A 232 13.80 -11.86 14.72
N ASP A 233 13.59 -10.56 14.56
CA ASP A 233 13.25 -9.64 15.62
C ASP A 233 11.76 -9.82 16.01
N GLN A 234 11.48 -10.07 17.29
CA GLN A 234 10.11 -10.28 17.75
C GLN A 234 9.24 -9.04 17.53
N ASP A 235 9.82 -7.85 17.64
CA ASP A 235 9.09 -6.60 17.43
C ASP A 235 8.69 -6.45 15.96
N LEU A 236 9.63 -6.73 15.04
CA LEU A 236 9.35 -6.74 13.60
C LEU A 236 8.29 -7.79 13.27
N CYS A 237 8.40 -8.99 13.85
CA CYS A 237 7.42 -10.05 13.67
C CYS A 237 6.01 -9.63 14.11
N ASN A 238 5.86 -9.08 15.31
CA ASN A 238 4.57 -8.59 15.82
C ASN A 238 4.02 -7.47 14.94
N GLN A 239 4.90 -6.58 14.46
CA GLN A 239 4.52 -5.44 13.62
C GLN A 239 3.99 -5.87 12.25
N LEU A 240 4.61 -6.89 11.62
CA LEU A 240 4.27 -7.28 10.25
C LEU A 240 3.22 -8.41 10.15
N SER A 241 3.06 -9.22 11.20
CA SER A 241 2.09 -10.34 11.21
C SER A 241 0.62 -9.99 10.93
N PRO A 242 0.10 -8.80 11.29
CA PRO A 242 -1.26 -8.40 10.92
C PRO A 242 -1.53 -8.33 9.40
N TYR A 243 -0.47 -8.23 8.59
CA TYR A 243 -0.59 -8.04 7.13
C TYR A 243 -0.32 -9.32 6.31
N GLY A 244 0.15 -10.38 6.95
CA GLY A 244 0.55 -11.65 6.32
C GLY A 244 1.54 -12.43 7.16
N ASN A 245 1.89 -13.65 6.74
CA ASN A 245 2.88 -14.45 7.45
C ASN A 245 4.27 -13.79 7.40
N VAL A 246 5.00 -13.90 8.49
CA VAL A 246 6.39 -13.47 8.62
C VAL A 246 7.26 -14.72 8.73
N MET A 247 8.15 -14.94 7.78
CA MET A 247 8.95 -16.17 7.70
C MET A 247 10.45 -15.88 7.77
N SER A 248 11.19 -16.67 8.56
CA SER A 248 12.65 -16.67 8.61
C SER A 248 13.18 -18.08 8.49
N ASN A 249 14.00 -18.34 7.46
CA ASN A 249 14.66 -19.63 7.23
C ASN A 249 13.68 -20.82 7.31
N GLY A 250 12.53 -20.68 6.64
CA GLY A 250 11.47 -21.70 6.60
C GLY A 250 10.58 -21.78 7.86
N THR A 251 10.89 -21.01 8.90
CA THR A 251 10.10 -20.98 10.14
C THR A 251 9.17 -19.76 10.14
N VAL A 252 7.88 -20.00 10.35
CA VAL A 252 6.90 -18.91 10.53
C VAL A 252 7.09 -18.33 11.92
N CYS A 253 7.26 -17.01 12.00
CA CYS A 253 7.29 -16.32 13.27
C CYS A 253 5.88 -16.29 13.88
N VAL A 254 5.79 -16.63 15.17
CA VAL A 254 4.56 -16.53 15.93
C VAL A 254 4.52 -15.17 16.60
N ALA A 255 3.60 -14.31 16.17
CA ALA A 255 3.34 -13.05 16.86
C ALA A 255 2.92 -13.35 18.29
N LYS A 256 3.55 -12.69 19.27
CA LYS A 256 3.02 -12.70 20.63
C LYS A 256 1.70 -11.93 20.55
N HIS A 257 0.60 -12.60 20.86
CA HIS A 257 -0.67 -11.93 21.05
C HIS A 257 -0.45 -10.77 22.03
N THR A 258 -0.45 -9.53 21.53
CA THR A 258 -0.82 -8.40 22.36
C THR A 258 -2.27 -8.66 22.69
N SER A 259 -2.50 -9.26 23.85
CA SER A 259 -3.81 -9.44 24.44
C SER A 259 -4.44 -8.05 24.61
N ASP A 260 -5.11 -7.57 23.58
CA ASP A 260 -6.11 -6.53 23.74
C ASP A 260 -7.43 -7.27 24.02
N PRO A 261 -7.94 -7.28 25.27
CA PRO A 261 -9.04 -8.16 25.67
C PRO A 261 -10.41 -7.80 25.05
N LYS A 262 -10.47 -6.92 24.04
CA LYS A 262 -11.71 -6.35 23.51
C LYS A 262 -12.21 -6.92 22.18
N LEU A 263 -11.62 -8.00 21.67
CA LEU A 263 -12.02 -8.57 20.37
C LEU A 263 -12.71 -9.95 20.43
N TRP A 264 -12.96 -10.47 21.63
CA TRP A 264 -13.70 -11.72 21.82
C TRP A 264 -14.96 -11.48 22.66
N SER A 265 -15.87 -10.67 22.14
CA SER A 265 -17.30 -10.75 22.44
C SER A 265 -18.05 -9.79 21.53
N SER A 266 -18.64 -10.34 20.46
CA SER A 266 -19.92 -9.92 19.86
C SER A 266 -19.96 -10.48 18.42
N ILE A 267 -20.47 -11.69 18.26
CA ILE A 267 -21.84 -11.95 17.79
C ILE A 267 -21.88 -12.06 16.27
N ILE A 268 -22.31 -13.25 15.84
CA ILE A 268 -22.82 -13.59 14.52
C ILE A 268 -23.74 -12.45 14.05
N ALA A 269 -23.27 -11.64 13.12
CA ALA A 269 -24.11 -10.74 12.35
C ALA A 269 -24.03 -11.19 10.89
N SER A 270 -24.90 -12.14 10.54
CA SER A 270 -25.33 -12.34 9.16
C SER A 270 -26.02 -11.05 8.71
N LEU A 271 -25.28 -10.14 8.08
CA LEU A 271 -25.86 -8.97 7.44
C LEU A 271 -25.50 -9.01 5.95
N ALA A 272 -26.50 -9.37 5.15
CA ALA A 272 -26.45 -9.34 3.70
C ALA A 272 -26.08 -7.92 3.25
N ILE A 273 -25.06 -7.80 2.40
CA ILE A 273 -24.87 -6.60 1.59
C ILE A 273 -26.06 -6.59 0.63
N TYR A 274 -27.07 -5.77 0.92
CA TYR A 274 -28.00 -5.34 -0.13
C TYR A 274 -27.20 -4.46 -1.09
N LEU A 275 -26.74 -5.07 -2.18
CA LEU A 275 -26.56 -4.36 -3.45
C LEU A 275 -27.96 -3.91 -3.88
N SER A 276 -28.37 -2.72 -3.44
CA SER A 276 -29.53 -2.06 -4.01
C SER A 276 -29.18 -1.68 -5.46
N VAL A 277 -29.58 -2.55 -6.38
CA VAL A 277 -29.84 -2.16 -7.75
C VAL A 277 -31.03 -1.20 -7.68
N VAL A 278 -30.75 0.10 -7.69
CA VAL A 278 -31.78 1.09 -7.96
C VAL A 278 -32.10 0.97 -9.44
N VAL A 279 -33.13 0.19 -9.75
CA VAL A 279 -33.83 0.29 -11.03
C VAL A 279 -34.69 1.54 -10.94
N SER A 280 -34.28 2.58 -11.64
CA SER A 280 -35.10 3.74 -11.99
C SER A 280 -34.61 4.26 -13.33
#